data_AF-A0A0D2QE15-F1
#
_entry.id   AF-A0A0D2QE15-F1
#
_cell.length_a   1.000
_cell.length_b   1.000
_cell.length_c   1.000
_cell.angle_alpha   90.00
_cell.angle_beta   90.00
_cell.angle_gamma   90.00
#
_symmetry.space_group_name_H-M   'P 1'
#
loop_
_entity.id
_entity.type
_entity.pdbx_description
1 polymer ?
#
loop_
_entity_poly.entity_id
_entity_poly.type
_entity_poly.pdbx_seq_one_letter_code
_entity_poly.pdbx_strand_id
1 'polypeptide(L)'
;MATCTSLYEVLGIPVGASNEEIKSAYRRLARVCHPDVAAIDRKDSSADEFMKIHAAYSTLSDPQKRAVYDSKLVWRNQRPLTSVSRVSGYRGSSWETDQCW
;
A
#
# COMPACT_ATOMS: atom_id res chain seq x y z
N MET A 1 -4.02 -10.84 8.11
CA MET A 1 -2.92 -10.84 7.12
C MET A 1 -2.90 -9.43 6.53
N ALA A 2 -1.77 -8.71 6.61
CA ALA A 2 -1.72 -7.27 6.37
C ALA A 2 -2.17 -6.90 4.94
N THR A 3 -3.43 -6.49 4.81
CA THR A 3 -4.12 -6.02 3.61
C THR A 3 -3.70 -4.58 3.30
N CYS A 4 -2.42 -4.37 3.01
CA CYS A 4 -2.00 -3.09 2.44
C CYS A 4 -2.43 -3.08 0.99
N THR A 5 -3.71 -2.72 0.79
CA THR A 5 -4.48 -2.55 -0.45
C THR A 5 -3.58 -2.14 -1.62
N SER A 6 -2.91 -3.14 -2.20
CA SER A 6 -1.91 -2.88 -3.22
C SER A 6 -2.66 -2.55 -4.50
N LEU A 7 -2.10 -1.68 -5.34
CA LEU A 7 -2.75 -1.33 -6.62
C LEU A 7 -3.06 -2.57 -7.47
N TYR A 8 -2.24 -3.60 -7.35
CA TYR A 8 -2.44 -4.93 -7.94
C TYR A 8 -3.66 -5.65 -7.37
N GLU A 9 -3.89 -5.57 -6.06
CA GLU A 9 -5.05 -6.17 -5.36
C GLU A 9 -6.37 -5.47 -5.74
N VAL A 10 -6.34 -4.14 -5.91
CA VAL A 10 -7.49 -3.35 -6.41
C VAL A 10 -7.91 -3.79 -7.81
N LEU A 11 -6.95 -4.14 -8.67
CA LEU A 11 -7.21 -4.68 -10.00
C LEU A 11 -7.46 -6.20 -10.00
N GLY A 12 -7.25 -6.88 -8.87
CA GLY A 12 -7.38 -8.34 -8.74
C GLY A 12 -6.34 -9.12 -9.55
N ILE A 13 -5.14 -8.58 -9.71
CA ILE A 13 -4.03 -9.18 -10.47
C ILE A 13 -2.80 -9.42 -9.55
N PRO A 14 -1.91 -10.38 -9.89
CA PRO A 14 -0.70 -10.60 -9.12
C PRO A 14 0.32 -9.47 -9.28
N VAL A 15 1.16 -9.29 -8.25
CA VAL A 15 2.31 -8.38 -8.30
C VAL A 15 3.32 -8.94 -9.31
N GLY A 16 3.57 -8.21 -10.39
CA GLY A 16 4.38 -8.69 -11.52
C GLY A 16 3.59 -8.95 -12.80
N ALA A 17 2.26 -8.80 -12.79
CA ALA A 17 1.42 -8.89 -13.98
C ALA A 17 1.92 -7.99 -15.13
N SER A 18 1.72 -8.44 -16.36
CA SER A 18 2.11 -7.71 -17.57
C SER A 18 1.22 -6.48 -17.80
N ASN A 19 1.68 -5.55 -18.64
CA ASN A 19 0.86 -4.39 -19.04
C ASN A 19 -0.44 -4.81 -19.73
N GLU A 20 -0.44 -5.93 -20.44
CA GLU A 20 -1.63 -6.48 -21.09
C GLU A 20 -2.65 -6.97 -20.06
N GLU A 21 -2.20 -7.65 -19.01
CA GLU A 21 -3.05 -8.11 -17.91
C GLU A 21 -3.66 -6.94 -17.14
N ILE A 22 -2.87 -5.89 -16.88
CA ILE A 22 -3.33 -4.64 -16.24
C ILE A 22 -4.45 -3.99 -17.07
N LYS A 23 -4.26 -3.87 -18.39
CA LYS A 23 -5.27 -3.33 -19.32
C LYS A 23 -6.52 -4.21 -19.40
N SER A 24 -6.33 -5.53 -19.45
CA SER A 24 -7.43 -6.49 -19.51
C SER A 24 -8.29 -6.46 -18.25
N ALA A 25 -7.65 -6.42 -17.08
CA ALA A 25 -8.33 -6.31 -15.79
C ALA A 25 -9.13 -5.00 -15.67
N TYR A 26 -8.53 -3.87 -16.06
CA TYR A 26 -9.22 -2.58 -16.10
C TYR A 26 -10.48 -2.62 -16.99
N ARG A 27 -10.37 -3.17 -18.21
CA ARG A 27 -11.52 -3.33 -19.12
C ARG A 27 -12.62 -4.25 -18.58
N ARG A 28 -12.25 -5.26 -17.79
CA ARG A 28 -13.22 -6.15 -17.14
C ARG A 28 -13.96 -5.42 -16.02
N LEU A 29 -13.23 -4.72 -15.15
CA LEU A 29 -13.78 -4.02 -14.00
C LEU A 29 -14.62 -2.79 -14.42
N ALA A 30 -14.19 -2.05 -15.43
CA ALA A 30 -14.94 -0.91 -15.96
C ALA A 30 -16.33 -1.31 -16.49
N ARG A 31 -16.50 -2.53 -17.02
CA ARG A 31 -17.80 -3.07 -17.44
C ARG A 31 -18.70 -3.43 -16.26
N VAL A 32 -18.11 -3.89 -15.16
CA VAL A 32 -18.85 -4.29 -13.94
C VAL A 32 -19.30 -3.06 -13.16
N CYS A 33 -18.46 -2.03 -13.07
CA CYS A 33 -18.78 -0.77 -12.37
C CYS A 33 -19.60 0.22 -13.22
N HIS A 34 -19.99 -0.13 -14.45
CA HIS A 34 -20.73 0.79 -15.32
C HIS A 34 -22.13 1.04 -14.76
N PRO A 35 -22.57 2.31 -14.63
CA PRO A 35 -23.85 2.67 -13.99
C PRO A 35 -25.10 2.19 -14.74
N ASP A 36 -24.95 1.74 -16.00
CA ASP A 36 -26.02 1.12 -16.79
C ASP A 36 -26.27 -0.36 -16.40
N VAL A 37 -25.27 -1.00 -15.77
CA VAL A 37 -25.32 -2.43 -15.37
C VAL A 37 -25.44 -2.56 -13.85
N ALA A 38 -24.91 -1.60 -13.10
CA ALA A 38 -25.09 -1.52 -11.66
C ALA A 38 -26.52 -1.08 -11.34
N ALA A 39 -27.32 -2.00 -10.77
CA ALA A 39 -28.63 -1.69 -10.22
C ALA A 39 -28.57 -0.44 -9.33
N ILE A 40 -29.62 0.39 -9.37
CA ILE A 40 -29.70 1.74 -8.78
C ILE A 40 -29.23 1.77 -7.31
N ASP A 41 -29.47 0.70 -6.54
CA ASP A 41 -29.04 0.53 -5.14
C ASP A 41 -27.52 0.37 -4.91
N ARG A 42 -26.72 0.11 -5.94
CA ARG A 42 -25.25 -0.09 -5.83
C ARG A 42 -24.43 1.00 -6.48
N LYS A 43 -25.07 2.09 -6.91
CA LYS A 43 -24.44 3.16 -7.67
C LYS A 43 -23.33 3.88 -6.90
N ASP A 44 -23.53 4.14 -5.60
CA ASP A 44 -22.54 4.79 -4.75
C ASP A 44 -21.29 3.92 -4.55
N SER A 45 -21.49 2.64 -4.18
CA SER A 45 -20.37 1.70 -4.05
C SER A 45 -19.58 1.50 -5.35
N SER A 46 -20.27 1.51 -6.50
CA SER A 46 -19.63 1.31 -7.81
C SER A 46 -18.73 2.49 -8.21
N ALA A 47 -19.10 3.72 -7.81
CA ALA A 47 -18.31 4.92 -8.11
C ALA A 47 -16.98 4.93 -7.36
N ASP A 48 -17.02 4.65 -6.05
CA ASP A 48 -15.81 4.55 -5.22
C ASP A 48 -14.85 3.44 -5.68
N GLU A 49 -15.41 2.28 -6.06
CA GLU A 49 -14.62 1.18 -6.63
C GLU A 49 -13.98 1.58 -7.96
N PHE A 50 -14.74 2.24 -8.85
CA PHE A 50 -14.23 2.70 -10.12
C PHE A 50 -13.08 3.71 -9.95
N MET A 51 -13.20 4.65 -9.00
CA MET A 51 -12.13 5.60 -8.70
C MET A 51 -10.85 4.89 -8.23
N LYS A 52 -10.97 3.88 -7.36
CA LYS A 52 -9.82 3.06 -6.91
C LYS A 52 -9.17 2.31 -8.07
N ILE A 53 -9.98 1.67 -8.92
CA ILE A 53 -9.54 0.93 -10.10
C ILE A 53 -8.81 1.86 -11.08
N HIS A 54 -9.36 3.06 -11.32
CA HIS A 54 -8.76 4.03 -12.21
C HIS A 54 -7.43 4.57 -11.68
N ALA A 55 -7.35 4.90 -10.38
CA ALA A 55 -6.11 5.34 -9.73
C ALA A 55 -5.02 4.25 -9.79
N ALA A 56 -5.40 2.99 -9.55
CA ALA A 56 -4.49 1.85 -9.68
C ALA A 56 -3.96 1.72 -11.12
N TYR A 57 -4.86 1.76 -12.10
CA TYR A 57 -4.49 1.69 -13.51
C TYR A 57 -3.56 2.84 -13.92
N SER A 58 -3.86 4.10 -13.56
CA SER A 58 -3.06 5.28 -13.90
C SER A 58 -1.60 5.21 -13.41
N THR A 59 -1.38 4.49 -12.30
CA THR A 59 -0.04 4.28 -11.73
C THR A 59 0.66 3.07 -12.34
N LEU A 60 -0.07 1.96 -12.54
CA LEU A 60 0.50 0.70 -13.04
C LEU A 60 0.66 0.65 -14.57
N SER A 61 -0.10 1.45 -15.32
CA SER A 61 -0.03 1.51 -16.78
C SER A 61 1.23 2.21 -17.29
N ASP A 62 1.80 3.10 -16.47
CA ASP A 62 3.03 3.83 -16.80
C ASP A 62 4.23 3.08 -16.19
N PRO A 63 5.17 2.59 -17.01
CA PRO A 63 6.32 1.83 -16.54
C PRO A 63 7.20 2.63 -15.57
N GLN A 64 7.29 3.95 -15.72
CA GLN A 64 8.08 4.81 -14.82
C GLN A 64 7.42 4.92 -13.45
N LYS A 65 6.10 5.18 -13.41
CA LYS A 65 5.35 5.24 -12.15
C LYS A 65 5.29 3.89 -11.45
N ARG A 66 5.14 2.82 -12.22
CA ARG A 66 5.19 1.44 -11.74
C ARG A 66 6.53 1.12 -11.09
N ALA A 67 7.65 1.47 -11.72
CA ALA A 67 8.98 1.26 -11.15
C ALA A 67 9.15 2.01 -9.80
N VAL A 68 8.65 3.24 -9.70
CA VAL A 68 8.67 4.00 -8.44
C VAL A 68 7.80 3.33 -7.37
N TYR A 69 6.62 2.84 -7.74
CA TYR A 69 5.73 2.14 -6.81
C TYR A 69 6.34 0.81 -6.33
N ASP A 70 6.87 0.00 -7.25
CA ASP A 70 7.51 -1.28 -6.96
C ASP A 70 8.79 -1.08 -6.10
N SER A 71 9.58 -0.04 -6.37
CA SER A 71 10.74 0.33 -5.55
C SER A 71 10.36 0.70 -4.11
N LYS A 72 9.28 1.48 -3.92
CA LYS A 72 8.74 1.80 -2.59
C LYS A 72 8.25 0.55 -1.85
N LEU A 73 7.66 -0.40 -2.58
CA LEU A 73 7.18 -1.66 -2.01
C LEU A 73 8.36 -2.48 -1.45
N VAL A 74 9.47 -2.51 -2.19
CA VAL A 74 10.71 -3.17 -1.77
C VAL A 74 11.35 -2.47 -0.58
N TRP A 75 11.42 -1.13 -0.56
CA TRP A 75 11.97 -0.39 0.59
C TRP A 75 11.14 -0.56 1.87
N ARG A 76 9.81 -0.65 1.75
CA ARG A 76 8.96 -0.90 2.93
C ARG A 76 9.20 -2.27 3.55
N ASN A 77 9.60 -3.25 2.74
CA ASN A 77 9.98 -4.59 3.19
C ASN A 77 11.45 -4.70 3.63
N GLN A 78 12.27 -3.67 3.40
CA GLN A 78 13.67 -3.61 3.84
C GLN A 78 13.83 -2.69 5.06
N ARG A 79 13.21 -3.06 6.19
CA ARG A 79 13.74 -2.66 7.49
C ARG A 79 14.79 -3.71 7.88
N PRO A 80 16.10 -3.42 7.80
CA PRO A 80 17.06 -4.25 8.51
C PRO A 80 16.75 -4.10 9.99
N LEU A 81 16.46 -5.23 10.64
CA LEU A 81 16.31 -5.34 12.09
C LEU A 81 17.72 -5.26 12.70
N THR A 82 18.42 -4.16 12.46
CA THR A 82 19.77 -3.95 12.97
C THR A 82 19.87 -2.59 13.65
N SER A 83 20.33 -2.66 14.89
CA SER A 83 20.82 -1.58 15.75
C SER A 83 19.82 -0.91 16.71
N VAL A 84 19.58 -1.56 17.85
CA VAL A 84 20.30 -1.16 19.07
C VAL A 84 20.40 -2.32 20.05
N SER A 85 21.51 -3.06 19.98
CA SER A 85 22.02 -3.82 21.13
C SER A 85 23.51 -3.53 21.26
N ARG A 86 23.83 -2.56 22.13
CA ARG A 86 25.07 -2.47 22.89
C ARG A 86 24.69 -1.83 24.23
N VAL A 87 24.48 -2.62 25.28
CA VAL A 87 25.46 -3.19 26.23
C VAL A 87 25.95 -2.18 27.27
N SER A 88 25.74 -2.56 28.53
CA SER A 88 26.46 -2.19 29.76
C SER A 88 26.56 -0.73 30.17
N GLY A 89 25.83 -0.42 31.25
CA GLY A 89 26.05 0.75 32.09
C GLY A 89 25.56 0.58 33.53
N TYR A 90 25.81 -0.57 34.18
CA TYR A 90 25.77 -0.61 35.65
C TYR A 90 27.08 -0.04 36.20
N ARG A 91 27.08 1.28 36.46
CA ARG A 91 27.84 1.95 37.53
C ARG A 91 26.83 2.95 38.09
N GLY A 92 26.20 2.71 39.23
CA GLY A 92 26.87 2.64 40.52
C GLY A 92 26.84 4.04 41.16
N SER A 93 25.76 4.29 41.91
CA SER A 93 25.62 5.25 43.02
C SER A 93 25.92 6.74 42.80
N SER A 94 24.90 7.58 42.97
CA SER A 94 24.90 8.53 44.10
C SER A 94 23.46 8.96 44.40
N TRP A 95 22.94 8.48 45.52
CA TRP A 95 21.85 9.11 46.25
C TRP A 95 22.54 10.25 46.99
N GLU A 96 22.41 11.47 46.48
CA GLU A 96 22.86 12.66 47.19
C GLU A 96 21.66 13.60 47.28
N THR A 97 21.38 13.94 48.53
CA THR A 97 20.24 14.68 49.04
C THR A 97 20.25 16.14 48.60
N ASP A 98 19.18 16.84 48.98
CA ASP A 98 19.09 18.29 49.12
C ASP A 98 18.70 19.11 47.88
N GLN A 99 17.40 19.14 47.59
CA GLN A 99 16.73 20.37 47.18
C GLN A 99 15.30 20.40 47.74
N CYS A 100 15.20 20.77 49.01
CA CYS A 100 14.03 21.46 49.52
C CYS A 100 13.99 22.87 48.90
N TRP A 101 12.89 23.24 48.28
CA TRP A 101 12.21 24.51 48.58
C TRP A 101 10.71 24.38 48.28
#